data_AF-X1EGW6-F1
#
_entry.id   AF-X1EGW6-F1
#
_cell.length_a   1.000
_cell.length_b   1.000
_cell.length_c   1.000
_cell.angle_alpha   90.00
_cell.angle_beta   90.00
_cell.angle_gamma   90.00
#
_symmetry.space_group_name_H-M   'P 1'
#
loop_
_entity.id
_entity.type
_entity.pdbx_description
1 polymer ?
#
loop_
_entity_poly.entity_id
_entity_poly.type
_entity_poly.pdbx_seq_one_letter_code
_entity_poly.pdbx_strand_id
1 'polypeptide(L)' 'MRIAIDLDGTICPIKAPHQSYADLQPRHSAVEKIRALRANGHYIIILTARNMATCQSNLGKVMKNIGKLTLDWLDE' A
#
# COMPACT_ATOMS: atom_id res chain seq x y z
N MET A 1 -4.39 10.16 17.29
CA MET A 1 -3.03 9.64 16.97
C MET A 1 -2.89 9.51 15.46
N ARG A 2 -1.66 9.66 14.92
CA ARG A 2 -1.36 9.36 13.52
C ARG A 2 -0.69 7.99 13.45
N ILE A 3 -1.17 7.10 12.58
CA ILE A 3 -0.68 5.73 12.46
C ILE A 3 -0.18 5.56 11.03
N ALA A 4 1.13 5.34 10.88
CA ALA A 4 1.73 4.97 9.61
C ALA A 4 1.67 3.45 9.46
N ILE A 5 1.15 2.98 8.33
CA ILE A 5 0.93 1.58 8.03
C ILE A 5 1.60 1.28 6.70
N ASP A 6 2.43 0.24 6.68
CA ASP A 6 3.02 -0.28 5.45
C ASP A 6 1.96 -0.96 4.57
N LEU A 7 2.27 -1.13 3.28
CA LEU A 7 1.33 -1.68 2.29
C LEU A 7 1.65 -3.16 1.97
N ASP A 8 2.82 -3.43 1.41
CA ASP A 8 3.22 -4.73 0.90
C ASP A 8 3.73 -5.64 2.02
N GLY A 9 3.02 -6.74 2.28
CA GLY A 9 3.30 -7.63 3.42
C GLY A 9 2.56 -7.23 4.70
N THR A 10 1.86 -6.10 4.71
CA THR A 10 1.02 -5.64 5.83
C THR A 10 -0.46 -5.64 5.44
N ILE A 11 -0.88 -4.76 4.52
CA ILE A 11 -2.28 -4.64 4.06
C ILE A 11 -2.57 -5.67 2.97
N CYS A 12 -1.61 -5.94 2.09
CA CYS A 12 -1.70 -6.97 1.06
C CYS A 12 -0.49 -7.92 1.14
N PRO A 13 -0.51 -9.08 0.46
CA PRO A 13 0.67 -9.94 0.34
C PRO A 13 1.84 -9.24 -0.38
N ILE A 14 3.05 -9.79 -0.23
CA ILE A 14 4.19 -9.37 -1.04
C ILE A 14 3.98 -9.90 -2.48
N LYS A 15 4.16 -9.02 -3.47
CA LYS A 15 4.01 -9.36 -4.90
C LYS A 15 4.96 -10.49 -5.32
N ALA A 16 4.43 -11.52 -5.97
CA ALA A 16 5.25 -12.55 -6.62
C ALA A 16 5.96 -11.98 -7.87
N PRO A 17 7.07 -12.59 -8.35
CA PRO A 17 7.83 -12.07 -9.50
C PRO A 17 6.99 -11.81 -10.75
N HIS A 18 6.05 -12.70 -11.06
CA HIS A 18 5.20 -12.64 -12.27
C HIS A 18 3.82 -12.02 -12.06
N GLN A 19 3.53 -11.51 -10.87
CA GLN A 19 2.24 -10.90 -10.54
C GLN A 19 2.30 -9.38 -10.72
N SER A 20 1.18 -8.72 -11.06
CA SER A 20 1.07 -7.26 -10.97
C SER A 20 0.70 -6.83 -9.55
N TYR A 21 1.02 -5.58 -9.17
CA TYR A 21 0.46 -5.03 -7.93
C TYR A 21 -1.06 -4.89 -7.99
N ALA A 22 -1.63 -4.74 -9.20
CA ALA A 22 -3.08 -4.69 -9.42
C ALA A 22 -3.79 -5.97 -8.96
N ASP A 23 -3.12 -7.12 -9.07
CA ASP A 23 -3.72 -8.43 -8.81
C ASP A 23 -3.71 -8.79 -7.31
N LEU A 24 -3.05 -7.98 -6.48
CA LEU A 24 -2.97 -8.24 -5.05
C LEU A 24 -4.31 -7.99 -4.38
N GLN A 25 -4.75 -8.91 -3.55
CA GLN A 25 -5.97 -8.74 -2.76
C GLN A 25 -5.62 -8.26 -1.35
N PRO A 26 -6.35 -7.28 -0.80
CA PRO A 26 -6.12 -6.84 0.57
C PRO A 26 -6.49 -7.96 1.55
N ARG A 27 -5.76 -8.05 2.66
CA ARG A 27 -6.11 -8.93 3.76
C ARG A 27 -7.32 -8.36 4.48
N HIS A 28 -8.40 -9.12 4.54
CA HIS A 28 -9.65 -8.71 5.18
C HIS A 28 -9.44 -8.16 6.59
N SER A 29 -8.64 -8.84 7.41
CA SER A 29 -8.32 -8.43 8.78
C SER A 29 -7.59 -7.09 8.87
N ALA A 30 -6.73 -6.76 7.90
CA ALA A 30 -6.05 -5.48 7.85
C ALA A 30 -7.04 -4.35 7.51
N VAL A 31 -7.94 -4.59 6.56
CA VAL A 31 -9.00 -3.64 6.18
C VAL A 31 -9.92 -3.34 7.36
N GLU A 32 -10.40 -4.39 8.05
CA GLU A 32 -11.24 -4.25 9.24
C GLU A 32 -10.53 -3.45 10.33
N LYS A 33 -9.26 -3.74 10.60
CA LYS A 33 -8.49 -3.03 11.62
C LYS A 33 -8.31 -1.55 11.26
N ILE A 34 -7.99 -1.24 10.00
CA ILE A 34 -7.84 0.14 9.52
C ILE A 34 -9.17 0.90 9.66
N ARG A 35 -10.28 0.29 9.27
CA ARG A 35 -11.63 0.88 9.42
C ARG A 35 -11.96 1.14 10.89
N ALA A 36 -11.69 0.19 11.78
CA ALA A 36 -11.89 0.36 13.21
C ALA A 36 -11.01 1.49 13.80
N LEU A 37 -9.74 1.58 13.37
CA LEU A 37 -8.85 2.65 13.80
C LEU A 37 -9.35 4.03 13.34
N ARG A 38 -9.83 4.14 12.09
CA ARG A 38 -10.45 5.39 11.60
C ARG A 38 -11.71 5.74 12.37
N ALA A 39 -12.58 4.77 12.65
CA ALA A 39 -13.80 4.98 13.43
C ALA A 39 -13.48 5.48 14.85
N ASN A 40 -12.36 5.06 15.43
CA ASN A 40 -11.86 5.55 16.73
C ASN A 40 -11.16 6.91 16.67
N GLY A 41 -11.24 7.64 15.55
CA GLY A 41 -10.67 8.98 15.40
C GLY A 41 -9.16 9.02 15.15
N HIS A 42 -8.53 7.90 14.76
CA HIS A 42 -7.14 7.89 14.35
C HIS A 42 -6.97 8.33 12.88
N TYR A 43 -5.88 9.03 12.60
CA TYR A 43 -5.48 9.40 11.25
C TYR A 43 -4.56 8.31 10.68
N ILE A 44 -4.89 7.77 9.51
CA ILE A 44 -4.14 6.68 8.88
C ILE A 44 -3.28 7.23 7.74
N ILE A 45 -2.01 6.85 7.72
CA ILE A 45 -1.05 7.18 6.67
C ILE A 45 -0.59 5.86 6.06
N ILE A 46 -0.78 5.66 4.76
CA ILE A 46 -0.14 4.56 4.05
C ILE A 46 1.27 5.01 3.69
N LEU A 47 2.27 4.34 4.25
CA LEU A 47 3.68 4.66 4.08
C LEU A 47 4.42 3.42 3.59
N THR A 48 4.76 3.38 2.31
CA THR A 48 5.31 2.18 1.67
C THR A 48 6.58 2.46 0.87
N ALA A 49 7.47 1.47 0.84
CA ALA A 49 8.64 1.44 -0.02
C ALA A 49 8.40 0.68 -1.34
N ARG A 50 7.13 0.48 -1.73
CA ARG A 50 6.74 -0.20 -2.97
C ARG A 50 7.57 0.29 -4.16
N ASN A 51 8.20 -0.66 -4.86
CA ASN A 51 9.02 -0.41 -6.05
C ASN A 51 10.28 0.46 -5.85
N MET A 52 10.63 0.86 -4.62
CA MET A 52 11.84 1.65 -4.33
C MET A 52 13.11 0.92 -4.76
N ALA A 53 13.26 -0.36 -4.42
CA ALA A 53 14.43 -1.15 -4.79
C ALA A 53 14.58 -1.27 -6.32
N THR A 54 13.50 -1.61 -7.03
CA THR A 54 13.46 -1.69 -8.50
C THR A 54 13.85 -0.36 -9.16
N CYS A 55 13.45 0.77 -8.57
CA CYS A 55 13.74 2.10 -9.08
C CYS A 55 15.04 2.71 -8.52
N GLN A 56 15.87 1.96 -7.80
CA GLN A 56 17.10 2.46 -7.16
C GLN A 56 16.85 3.71 -6.30
N SER A 57 15.75 3.69 -5.54
CA SER A 57 15.28 4.79 -4.69
C SER A 57 14.97 6.10 -5.42
N ASN A 58 14.83 6.09 -6.75
CA ASN A 58 14.40 7.25 -7.52
C ASN A 58 12.88 7.42 -7.44
N LEU A 59 12.44 8.40 -6.63
CA LEU A 59 11.02 8.67 -6.41
C LEU A 59 10.26 9.01 -7.70
N GLY A 60 10.88 9.76 -8.63
CA GLY A 60 10.23 10.11 -9.90
C GLY A 60 9.91 8.88 -10.75
N LYS A 61 10.82 7.90 -10.79
CA LYS A 61 10.57 6.61 -11.46
C LYS A 61 9.49 5.80 -10.75
N VAL A 62 9.48 5.76 -9.41
CA VAL A 62 8.44 5.09 -8.63
C VAL A 62 7.07 5.69 -8.96
N MET A 63 6.93 7.01 -8.90
CA MET A 63 5.67 7.68 -9.19
C MET A 63 5.22 7.43 -10.64
N LYS A 64 6.13 7.54 -11.61
CA LYS A 64 5.86 7.25 -13.02
C LYS A 64 5.35 5.81 -13.23
N ASN A 65 5.96 4.84 -12.56
CA ASN A 65 5.72 3.42 -12.84
C ASN A 65 4.54 2.85 -12.07
N ILE A 66 4.38 3.20 -10.79
CA ILE A 66 3.40 2.56 -9.89
C ILE A 66 2.55 3.54 -9.08
N GLY A 67 2.77 4.86 -9.19
CA GLY A 67 2.08 5.86 -8.38
C GLY A 67 0.57 5.82 -8.59
N LYS A 68 0.11 5.98 -9.84
CA LYS A 68 -1.32 5.91 -10.19
C LYS A 68 -1.92 4.54 -9.82
N LEU A 69 -1.25 3.45 -10.21
CA LEU A 69 -1.72 2.09 -9.91
C LEU A 69 -1.94 1.87 -8.40
N THR A 70 -1.05 2.39 -7.56
CA THR A 70 -1.15 2.22 -6.11
C THR A 70 -2.32 3.02 -5.53
N LEU A 71 -2.60 4.21 -6.05
CA LEU A 71 -3.76 5.01 -5.63
C LEU A 71 -5.06 4.36 -6.08
N ASP A 72 -5.13 3.95 -7.36
CA ASP A 72 -6.31 3.26 -7.89
C ASP A 72 -6.65 2.01 -7.06
N TRP A 73 -5.64 1.22 -6.69
CA TRP A 73 -5.81 0.04 -5.83
C TRP A 73 -6.30 0.36 -4.40
N LEU A 74 -6.00 1.54 -3.87
CA LEU A 74 -6.46 1.96 -2.54
C LEU A 74 -7.89 2.52 -2.55
N ASP A 75 -8.39 2.93 -3.72
CA ASP A 75 -9.74 3.46 -3.90
C ASP A 75 -10.79 2.35 -4.09
N GLU A 76 -10.37 1.13 -4.43
CA GLU A 76 -11.20 -0.09 -4.51
C GLU A 76 -11.52 -0.71 -3.13
#